data_AF-A0A6P0IUM0-F1
#
_entry.id   AF-A0A6P0IUM0-F1
#
_cell.length_a   1.000
_cell.length_b   1.000
_cell.length_c   1.000
_cell.angle_alpha   90.00
_cell.angle_beta   90.00
_cell.angle_gamma   90.00
#
_symmetry.space_group_name_H-M   'P 1'
#
loop_
_entity.id
_entity.type
_entity.pdbx_description
1 polymer ?
#
loop_
_entity_poly.entity_id
_entity_poly.type
_entity_poly.pdbx_seq_one_letter_code
_entity_poly.pdbx_strand_id
1 'polypeptide(L)'
;MPTFIAQVRDKSGKSKKEKIDAATPEQARSMLEHRYATVGSVKKSLDIDFSLSSLSEKFTNVTIKDKAVFSRQFAAMVNAGVAIVRCLGVLGEQCSNPKLKKALMNISAEVQQGTNLSDAMRKHPDCFDDLYVSMVQAGEVGGVLDEVLNR
;
A
#
# COMPACT_ATOMS: atom_id res chain seq x y z
N MET A 1 5.17 2.89 15.15
CA MET A 1 6.08 3.47 16.17
C MET A 1 7.34 3.92 15.45
N PRO A 2 7.97 5.06 15.80
CA PRO A 2 9.18 5.51 15.12
C PRO A 2 10.37 4.60 15.45
N THR A 3 11.15 4.27 14.44
CA THR A 3 12.40 3.50 14.58
C THR A 3 13.57 4.46 14.80
N PHE A 4 14.45 4.10 15.73
CA PHE A 4 15.68 4.82 16.05
C PHE A 4 16.89 3.94 15.78
N ILE A 5 17.98 4.54 15.31
CA ILE A 5 19.26 3.84 15.14
C ILE A 5 20.25 4.45 16.13
N ALA A 6 20.81 3.62 17.00
CA ALA A 6 21.89 4.05 17.87
C ALA A 6 23.15 3.24 17.62
N GLN A 7 24.28 3.89 17.83
CA GLN A 7 25.58 3.23 17.87
C GLN A 7 25.82 2.76 19.30
N VAL A 8 25.87 1.45 19.49
CA VAL A 8 26.07 0.81 20.80
C VAL A 8 27.44 0.16 20.85
N ARG A 9 28.09 0.19 22.01
CA ARG A 9 29.37 -0.47 22.24
C ARG A 9 29.18 -1.59 23.26
N ASP A 10 29.64 -2.78 22.90
CA ASP A 10 29.62 -3.95 23.78
C ASP A 10 30.77 -3.90 24.81
N LYS A 11 30.72 -4.74 25.85
CA LYS A 11 31.74 -4.84 26.93
C LYS A 11 33.16 -5.12 26.40
N SER A 12 33.26 -5.69 25.20
CA SER A 12 34.51 -5.96 24.49
C SER A 12 35.02 -4.77 23.64
N GLY A 13 34.42 -3.58 23.76
CA GLY A 13 34.84 -2.37 23.04
C GLY A 13 34.39 -2.28 21.58
N LYS A 14 33.71 -3.30 21.05
CA LYS A 14 33.26 -3.37 19.66
C LYS A 14 31.98 -2.55 19.45
N SER A 15 32.01 -1.61 18.50
CA SER A 15 30.87 -0.75 18.16
C SER A 15 29.95 -1.42 17.13
N LYS A 16 28.63 -1.45 17.39
CA LYS A 16 27.59 -1.98 16.50
C LYS A 16 26.48 -0.93 16.32
N LYS A 17 25.82 -0.93 15.16
CA LYS A 17 24.59 -0.14 14.93
C LYS A 17 23.39 -1.02 15.24
N GLU A 18 22.54 -0.59 16.15
CA GLU A 18 21.33 -1.33 16.55
C GLU A 18 20.09 -0.48 16.21
N LYS A 19 19.05 -1.13 15.66
CA LYS A 19 17.76 -0.51 15.37
C LYS A 19 16.77 -0.86 16.48
N ILE A 20 16.02 0.12 16.98
CA ILE A 20 14.99 -0.09 18.01
C ILE A 20 13.75 0.75 17.75
N ASP A 21 12.58 0.17 17.96
CA ASP A 21 11.30 0.88 17.91
C ASP A 21 10.96 1.43 19.29
N ALA A 22 10.78 2.75 19.39
CA ALA A 22 10.44 3.41 20.65
C ALA A 22 9.48 4.57 20.39
N ALA A 23 8.72 4.99 21.39
CA ALA A 23 7.85 6.16 21.24
C ALA A 23 8.64 7.47 21.33
N THR A 24 9.72 7.50 22.11
CA THR A 24 10.58 8.68 22.34
C THR A 24 12.07 8.33 22.24
N PRO A 25 12.94 9.30 21.89
CA PRO A 25 14.38 9.10 21.86
C PRO A 25 14.98 8.73 23.23
N GLU A 26 14.36 9.21 24.32
CA GLU A 26 14.73 8.86 25.69
C GLU A 26 14.40 7.40 26.02
N GLN A 27 13.23 6.92 25.59
CA GLN A 27 12.83 5.53 25.74
C GLN A 27 13.75 4.61 24.92
N ALA A 28 14.10 5.00 23.69
CA ALA A 28 15.07 4.26 22.86
C ALA A 28 16.43 4.15 23.56
N ARG A 29 16.89 5.23 24.21
CA ARG A 29 18.16 5.25 24.94
C ARG A 29 18.12 4.32 26.15
N SER A 30 17.08 4.41 26.99
CA SER A 30 16.92 3.58 28.19
C SER A 30 16.88 2.09 27.86
N MET A 31 16.18 1.70 26.79
CA MET A 31 16.13 0.32 26.33
C MET A 31 17.50 -0.20 25.84
N LEU A 32 18.33 0.66 25.26
CA LEU A 32 19.66 0.32 24.79
C LEU A 32 20.71 0.32 25.92
N GLU A 33 20.56 1.17 26.93
CA GLU A 33 21.43 1.21 28.12
C GLU A 33 21.29 -0.07 28.96
N HIS A 34 20.09 -0.67 29.03
CA HIS A 34 19.91 -1.98 29.66
C HIS A 34 20.64 -3.13 28.94
N ARG A 35 20.92 -2.98 27.64
CA ARG A 35 21.45 -4.06 26.78
C ARG A 35 22.93 -3.88 26.44
N TYR A 36 23.48 -2.66 26.50
CA TYR A 36 24.83 -2.35 26.06
C TYR A 36 25.60 -1.48 27.06
N ALA A 37 26.92 -1.71 27.17
CA ALA A 37 27.79 -1.06 28.15
C ALA A 37 28.02 0.45 27.87
N THR A 38 27.85 0.90 26.63
CA THR A 38 27.85 2.31 26.30
C THR A 38 26.94 2.57 25.11
N VAL A 39 26.04 3.55 25.23
CA VAL A 39 25.16 4.01 24.16
C VAL A 39 25.67 5.35 23.65
N GLY A 40 26.05 5.40 22.37
CA GLY A 40 26.45 6.62 21.69
C GLY A 40 25.26 7.52 21.33
N SER A 41 25.47 8.51 20.46
CA SER A 41 24.39 9.42 20.05
C SER A 41 23.24 8.65 19.40
N VAL A 42 22.05 8.71 20.01
CA VAL A 42 20.80 8.20 19.44
C VAL A 42 20.35 9.20 18.38
N LYS A 43 20.39 8.81 17.10
CA LYS A 43 19.81 9.61 16.01
C LYS A 43 18.51 8.94 15.59
N LYS A 44 17.45 9.74 15.46
CA LYS A 44 16.24 9.29 14.77
C LYS A 44 16.68 8.85 13.38
N SER A 45 16.52 7.57 13.05
CA SER A 45 16.74 7.17 11.68
C SER A 45 15.66 7.84 10.87
N LEU A 46 16.07 8.76 9.99
CA LEU A 46 15.26 9.08 8.84
C LEU A 46 15.12 7.77 8.08
N ASP A 47 13.91 7.23 8.07
CA ASP A 47 13.57 5.99 7.39
C ASP A 47 13.61 6.25 5.89
N ILE A 48 14.82 6.26 5.33
CA ILE A 48 15.08 6.57 3.92
C ILE A 48 14.41 5.52 3.01
N ASP A 49 14.25 4.29 3.52
CA ASP A 49 13.62 3.18 2.81
C ASP A 49 12.10 3.35 2.71
N PHE A 50 11.43 3.74 3.81
CA PHE A 50 9.99 4.06 3.80
C PHE A 50 9.65 5.34 3.01
N SER A 51 10.64 6.22 2.80
CA SER A 51 10.45 7.48 2.08
C SER A 51 10.49 7.32 0.56
N LEU A 52 11.28 6.41 -0.02
CA LEU A 52 11.46 6.36 -1.49
C LEU A 52 10.22 5.82 -2.23
N SER A 53 9.60 4.76 -1.68
CA SER A 53 8.39 4.15 -2.25
C SER A 53 7.20 5.12 -2.15
N SER A 54 6.99 5.71 -0.97
CA SER A 54 5.94 6.71 -0.72
C SER A 54 6.11 8.00 -1.54
N LEU A 55 7.35 8.36 -1.89
CA LEU A 55 7.63 9.52 -2.74
C LEU A 55 7.32 9.22 -4.21
N SER A 56 7.76 8.06 -4.71
CA SER A 56 7.45 7.60 -6.07
C SER A 56 5.93 7.48 -6.31
N GLU A 57 5.17 7.00 -5.33
CA GLU A 57 3.69 6.94 -5.38
C GLU A 57 3.02 8.30 -5.61
N LYS A 58 3.59 9.39 -5.04
CA LYS A 58 3.02 10.73 -5.19
C LYS A 58 3.38 11.41 -6.50
N PHE A 59 4.51 11.03 -7.11
CA PHE A 59 4.97 11.58 -8.39
C PHE A 59 4.54 10.74 -9.60
N THR A 60 3.96 9.56 -9.38
CA THR A 60 3.47 8.70 -10.48
C THR A 60 2.01 9.00 -10.80
N ASN A 61 1.76 9.31 -12.07
CA ASN A 61 0.40 9.51 -12.58
C ASN A 61 -0.12 8.20 -13.18
N VAL A 62 -1.43 7.95 -13.00
CA VAL A 62 -2.10 6.81 -13.65
C VAL A 62 -2.49 7.23 -15.05
N THR A 63 -1.93 6.56 -16.06
CA THR A 63 -2.20 6.89 -17.46
C THR A 63 -3.51 6.27 -17.94
N ILE A 64 -4.08 6.80 -19.02
CA ILE A 64 -5.28 6.22 -19.66
C ILE A 64 -5.01 4.76 -20.08
N LYS A 65 -3.78 4.46 -20.54
CA LYS A 65 -3.37 3.11 -20.91
C LYS A 65 -3.42 2.15 -19.72
N ASP A 66 -2.94 2.58 -18.56
CA ASP A 66 -2.97 1.76 -17.34
C ASP A 66 -4.41 1.38 -16.96
N LYS A 67 -5.32 2.37 -16.98
CA LYS A 67 -6.75 2.16 -16.69
C LYS A 67 -7.43 1.25 -17.71
N ALA A 68 -7.12 1.42 -19.00
CA ALA A 68 -7.69 0.61 -20.08
C ALA A 68 -7.22 -0.84 -20.03
N VAL A 69 -5.94 -1.09 -19.74
CA VAL A 69 -5.40 -2.44 -19.56
C VAL A 69 -6.03 -3.11 -18.35
N PHE A 70 -6.06 -2.42 -17.20
CA PHE A 70 -6.73 -2.91 -16.00
C PHE A 70 -8.18 -3.28 -16.28
N SER A 71 -8.98 -2.36 -16.85
CA SER A 71 -10.42 -2.57 -17.05
C SER A 71 -10.68 -3.75 -17.98
N ARG A 72 -9.91 -3.91 -19.05
CA ARG A 72 -10.04 -5.04 -19.98
C ARG A 72 -9.73 -6.38 -19.31
N GLN A 73 -8.64 -6.44 -18.53
CA GLN A 73 -8.26 -7.66 -17.83
C GLN A 73 -9.27 -7.99 -16.71
N PHE A 74 -9.74 -6.98 -15.99
CA PHE A 74 -10.76 -7.12 -14.96
C PHE A 74 -12.07 -7.63 -15.54
N ALA A 75 -12.56 -7.03 -16.63
CA ALA A 75 -13.74 -7.49 -17.37
C ALA A 75 -13.59 -8.95 -17.79
N ALA A 76 -12.46 -9.32 -18.41
CA ALA A 76 -12.22 -10.69 -18.87
C ALA A 76 -12.26 -11.71 -17.72
N MET A 77 -11.67 -11.39 -16.56
CA MET A 77 -11.68 -12.28 -15.41
C MET A 77 -13.07 -12.38 -14.77
N VAL A 78 -13.78 -11.25 -14.63
CA VAL A 78 -15.15 -11.22 -14.09
C VAL A 78 -16.11 -12.00 -15.00
N ASN A 79 -16.05 -11.81 -16.32
CA ASN A 79 -16.82 -12.58 -17.30
C ASN A 79 -16.51 -14.09 -17.23
N ALA A 80 -15.28 -14.47 -16.89
CA ALA A 80 -14.89 -15.86 -16.71
C ALA A 80 -15.36 -16.46 -15.36
N GLY A 81 -16.12 -15.70 -14.57
CA GLY A 81 -16.64 -16.14 -13.27
C GLY A 81 -15.60 -16.11 -12.14
N VAL A 82 -14.47 -15.43 -12.33
CA VAL A 82 -13.46 -15.28 -11.28
C VAL A 82 -13.98 -14.28 -10.25
N ALA A 83 -13.88 -14.64 -8.97
CA ALA A 83 -14.33 -13.78 -7.87
C ALA A 83 -13.62 -12.41 -7.88
N ILE A 84 -14.38 -11.33 -7.70
CA ILE A 84 -13.92 -9.93 -7.79
C ILE A 84 -12.66 -9.69 -6.93
N VAL A 85 -12.67 -10.14 -5.67
CA VAL A 85 -11.52 -10.00 -4.74
C VAL A 85 -10.27 -10.67 -5.33
N ARG A 86 -10.41 -11.84 -5.96
CA ARG A 86 -9.31 -12.55 -6.60
C ARG A 86 -8.81 -11.77 -7.82
N CYS A 87 -9.70 -11.25 -8.65
CA CYS A 87 -9.35 -10.41 -9.80
C CYS A 87 -8.53 -9.19 -9.36
N LEU A 88 -9.01 -8.45 -8.35
CA LEU A 88 -8.32 -7.26 -7.82
C LEU A 88 -6.93 -7.60 -7.28
N GLY A 89 -6.79 -8.71 -6.55
CA GLY A 89 -5.48 -9.17 -6.05
C GLY A 89 -4.50 -9.50 -7.18
N VAL A 90 -4.92 -10.30 -8.17
CA VAL A 90 -4.06 -10.68 -9.31
C VAL A 90 -3.63 -9.45 -10.10
N LEU A 91 -4.58 -8.56 -10.42
CA LEU A 91 -4.31 -7.36 -11.21
C LEU A 91 -3.47 -6.35 -10.43
N GLY A 92 -3.66 -6.25 -9.11
CA GLY A 92 -2.79 -5.46 -8.24
C GLY A 92 -1.35 -5.96 -8.25
N GLU A 93 -1.13 -7.28 -8.21
CA GLU A 93 0.23 -7.85 -8.28
C GLU A 93 0.90 -7.60 -9.62
N GLN A 94 0.15 -7.74 -10.72
CA GLN A 94 0.63 -7.56 -12.10
C GLN A 94 0.74 -6.09 -12.54
N CYS A 95 0.16 -5.15 -11.79
CA CYS A 95 0.17 -3.74 -12.13
C CYS A 95 1.59 -3.15 -12.01
N SER A 96 2.08 -2.58 -13.11
CA SER A 96 3.38 -1.89 -13.16
C SER A 96 3.34 -0.49 -12.53
N ASN A 97 2.18 0.17 -12.56
CA ASN A 97 2.02 1.50 -11.99
C ASN A 97 1.86 1.40 -10.46
N PRO A 98 2.80 1.92 -9.66
CA PRO A 98 2.79 1.74 -8.20
C PRO A 98 1.59 2.39 -7.53
N LYS A 99 1.11 3.53 -8.05
CA LYS A 99 -0.08 4.23 -7.53
C LYS A 99 -1.35 3.41 -7.77
N LEU A 100 -1.52 2.88 -8.98
CA LEU A 100 -2.65 2.03 -9.31
C LEU A 100 -2.59 0.69 -8.55
N LYS A 101 -1.41 0.06 -8.47
CA LYS A 101 -1.18 -1.16 -7.67
C LYS A 101 -1.65 -1.01 -6.24
N LYS A 102 -1.23 0.07 -5.56
CA LYS A 102 -1.63 0.34 -4.18
C LYS A 102 -3.14 0.55 -4.05
N ALA A 103 -3.75 1.30 -4.97
CA ALA A 103 -5.20 1.46 -5.00
C ALA A 103 -5.91 0.11 -5.13
N LEU A 104 -5.50 -0.75 -6.06
CA LEU A 104 -6.09 -2.07 -6.26
C LEU A 104 -5.95 -2.98 -5.03
N MET A 105 -4.79 -2.97 -4.37
CA MET A 105 -4.57 -3.73 -3.14
C MET A 105 -5.47 -3.25 -2.00
N ASN A 106 -5.61 -1.93 -1.84
CA ASN A 106 -6.51 -1.37 -0.83
C ASN A 106 -7.97 -1.70 -1.12
N ILE A 107 -8.41 -1.53 -2.37
CA ILE A 107 -9.77 -1.88 -2.81
C ILE A 107 -10.05 -3.36 -2.56
N SER A 108 -9.12 -4.25 -2.93
CA SER A 108 -9.23 -5.69 -2.67
C SER A 108 -9.45 -5.98 -1.18
N ALA A 109 -8.66 -5.34 -0.31
CA ALA A 109 -8.78 -5.53 1.14
C ALA A 109 -10.12 -5.02 1.70
N GLU A 110 -10.64 -3.89 1.21
CA GLU A 110 -11.93 -3.35 1.65
C GLU A 110 -13.11 -4.20 1.16
N VAL A 111 -13.07 -4.66 -0.10
CA VAL A 111 -14.09 -5.54 -0.66
C VAL A 111 -14.08 -6.89 0.06
N GLN A 112 -12.90 -7.40 0.41
CA GLN A 112 -12.77 -8.60 1.24
C GLN A 112 -13.40 -8.43 2.63
N GLN A 113 -13.45 -7.21 3.16
CA GLN A 113 -14.12 -6.87 4.42
C GLN A 113 -15.63 -6.62 4.26
N GLY A 114 -16.17 -6.72 3.03
CA GLY A 114 -17.59 -6.53 2.74
C GLY A 114 -17.98 -5.11 2.33
N THR A 115 -17.02 -4.24 2.03
CA THR A 115 -17.31 -2.94 1.40
C THR A 115 -17.72 -3.16 -0.05
N ASN A 116 -18.70 -2.40 -0.55
CA ASN A 116 -19.06 -2.44 -1.97
C ASN A 116 -17.85 -2.04 -2.84
N LEU A 117 -17.72 -2.65 -4.01
CA LEU A 117 -16.63 -2.36 -4.95
C LEU A 117 -16.62 -0.88 -5.35
N SER A 118 -17.79 -0.33 -5.65
CA SER A 118 -17.96 1.07 -6.02
C SER A 118 -17.52 2.03 -4.92
N ASP A 119 -17.89 1.76 -3.66
CA ASP A 119 -17.51 2.57 -2.51
C ASP A 119 -16.00 2.53 -2.23
N ALA A 120 -15.38 1.35 -2.37
CA ALA A 120 -13.95 1.20 -2.24
C ALA A 120 -13.20 1.94 -3.37
N MET A 121 -13.67 1.85 -4.62
CA MET A 121 -13.08 2.58 -5.76
C MET A 121 -13.18 4.10 -5.60
N ARG A 122 -14.28 4.61 -5.02
CA ARG A 122 -14.52 6.05 -4.80
C ARG A 122 -13.45 6.72 -3.94
N LYS A 123 -12.78 5.96 -3.06
CA LYS A 123 -11.66 6.46 -2.23
C LYS A 123 -10.38 6.72 -3.02
N HIS A 124 -10.35 6.35 -4.31
CA HIS A 124 -9.18 6.47 -5.19
C HIS A 124 -9.48 7.31 -6.45
N PRO A 125 -9.85 8.60 -6.31
CA PRO A 125 -10.26 9.47 -7.44
C PRO A 125 -9.13 9.71 -8.47
N ASP A 126 -7.87 9.63 -8.03
CA ASP A 126 -6.71 9.74 -8.93
C ASP A 126 -6.60 8.55 -9.91
N CYS A 127 -7.20 7.40 -9.55
CA CYS A 127 -7.19 6.17 -10.35
C CYS A 127 -8.51 6.01 -11.11
N PHE A 128 -9.65 6.21 -10.45
CA PHE A 128 -10.99 5.99 -10.98
C PHE A 128 -11.80 7.28 -10.89
N ASP A 129 -12.26 7.79 -12.03
CA ASP A 129 -13.12 8.97 -12.03
C ASP A 129 -14.55 8.63 -11.58
N ASP A 130 -15.33 9.66 -11.27
CA ASP A 130 -16.69 9.50 -10.76
C ASP A 130 -17.62 8.79 -11.76
N LEU A 131 -17.39 8.97 -13.07
CA LEU A 131 -18.18 8.30 -14.10
C LEU A 131 -17.94 6.79 -14.07
N TYR A 132 -16.67 6.38 -14.02
CA TYR A 132 -16.27 4.98 -13.93
C TYR A 132 -16.85 4.33 -12.67
N VAL A 133 -16.71 4.99 -11.52
CA VAL A 133 -17.26 4.50 -10.24
C VAL A 133 -18.79 4.37 -10.31
N SER A 134 -19.47 5.34 -10.91
CA SER A 134 -20.93 5.32 -11.04
C SER A 134 -21.41 4.19 -11.95
N MET A 135 -20.67 3.88 -13.02
CA MET A 135 -20.97 2.71 -13.86
C MET A 135 -20.81 1.42 -13.08
N VAL A 136 -19.69 1.24 -12.37
CA VAL A 136 -19.45 0.06 -11.51
C VAL A 136 -20.54 -0.08 -10.47
N GLN A 137 -20.97 1.00 -9.83
CA GLN A 137 -22.06 1.01 -8.87
C GLN A 137 -23.38 0.51 -9.50
N ALA A 138 -23.71 1.00 -10.70
CA ALA A 138 -24.91 0.56 -11.42
C ALA A 138 -24.84 -0.93 -11.78
N GLY A 139 -23.67 -1.43 -12.19
CA GLY A 139 -23.43 -2.84 -12.47
C GLY A 139 -23.51 -3.73 -11.22
N GLU A 140 -22.94 -3.28 -10.11
CA GLU A 140 -22.95 -3.95 -8.82
C GLU A 140 -24.37 -4.08 -8.25
N VAL A 141 -25.14 -2.98 -8.25
CA VAL A 141 -26.54 -2.97 -7.77
C VAL A 141 -27.46 -3.75 -8.70
N GLY A 142 -27.24 -3.65 -10.02
CA GLY A 142 -28.05 -4.33 -11.04
C GLY A 142 -27.72 -5.80 -11.22
N GLY A 143 -26.64 -6.32 -10.62
CA GLY A 143 -26.17 -7.68 -10.82
C GLY A 143 -25.67 -7.97 -12.24
N VAL A 144 -25.26 -6.92 -12.98
CA VAL A 144 -24.83 -6.95 -14.39
C VAL A 144 -23.44 -6.32 -14.56
N LEU A 145 -22.58 -6.53 -13.56
CA LEU A 145 -21.24 -5.93 -13.51
C LEU A 145 -20.37 -6.39 -14.69
N ASP A 146 -20.51 -7.64 -15.11
CA ASP A 146 -19.88 -8.23 -16.28
C ASP A 146 -20.24 -7.48 -17.58
N GLU A 147 -21.52 -7.16 -17.79
CA GLU A 147 -21.98 -6.38 -18.94
C GLU A 147 -21.44 -4.95 -18.92
N VAL A 148 -21.45 -4.32 -17.74
CA VAL A 148 -20.98 -2.94 -17.57
C VAL A 148 -19.48 -2.82 -17.84
N LEU A 149 -18.68 -3.78 -17.38
CA LEU A 149 -17.23 -3.79 -17.57
C LEU A 149 -16.78 -4.01 -19.02
N ASN A 150 -17.67 -4.54 -19.89
CA ASN A 150 -17.38 -4.76 -21.30
C ASN A 150 -17.62 -3.53 -22.20
N ARG A 151 -18.19 -2.44 -21.66
CA ARG A 151 -18.47 -1.19 -22.38
C ARG A 151 -17.33 -0.19 -22.23
#